data_AF-A0AA40ML14-F1
#
_entry.id   AF-A0AA40ML14-F1
#
_cell.length_a   1.000
_cell.length_b   1.000
_cell.length_c   1.000
_cell.angle_alpha   90.00
_cell.angle_beta   90.00
_cell.angle_gamma   90.00
#
_symmetry.space_group_name_H-M   'P 1'
#
loop_
_entity.id
_entity.type
_entity.pdbx_description
1 polymer ?
#
loop_
_entity_poly.entity_id
_entity_poly.type
_entity_poly.pdbx_seq_one_letter_code
_entity_poly.pdbx_strand_id
1 'polypeptide(L)' 'YKAAVKLTFAKGAALADPTGLFNSSLEGNTRRAIDIHEGEAIDAAALKALIREAGAADLAKPARGRK' A
#
# COMPACT_ATOMS: atom_id res chain seq x y z
N TYR A 1 15.64 11.73 6.18
CA TYR A 1 14.63 11.08 7.04
C TYR A 1 13.54 12.02 7.59
N LYS A 2 13.47 13.29 7.17
CA LYS A 2 12.43 14.24 7.65
C LYS A 2 11.44 14.72 6.59
N ALA A 3 11.55 14.24 5.34
CA ALA A 3 10.85 14.85 4.20
C ALA A 3 9.57 14.12 3.78
N ALA A 4 9.40 12.85 4.16
CA ALA A 4 8.24 12.06 3.80
C ALA A 4 7.89 11.01 4.85
N VAL A 5 6.60 10.74 5.02
CA VAL A 5 6.08 9.58 5.73
C VAL A 5 5.91 8.45 4.73
N LYS A 6 6.63 7.34 4.92
CA LYS A 6 6.53 6.16 4.05
C LYS A 6 5.55 5.13 4.58
N LEU A 7 4.50 4.86 3.82
CA LEU A 7 3.55 3.77 4.04
C LEU A 7 3.91 2.59 3.14
N THR A 8 4.38 1.50 3.73
CA THR A 8 4.78 0.30 2.98
C THR A 8 3.72 -0.79 3.09
N PHE A 9 3.29 -1.32 1.96
CA PHE A 9 2.38 -2.45 1.87
C PHE A 9 3.20 -3.70 1.54
N ALA A 10 3.29 -4.63 2.50
CA ALA A 10 4.10 -5.84 2.37
C ALA A 10 3.73 -6.70 1.15
N LYS A 11 2.45 -6.67 0.76
CA LYS A 11 1.90 -7.35 -0.43
C LYS A 11 1.41 -6.35 -1.48
N GLY A 12 1.97 -5.15 -1.50
CA GLY A 12 1.49 -4.04 -2.33
C GLY A 12 1.41 -4.39 -3.81
N ALA A 13 2.29 -5.26 -4.34
CA ALA A 13 2.27 -5.66 -5.76
C ALA A 13 1.02 -6.45 -6.19
N ALA A 14 0.31 -7.07 -5.23
CA ALA A 14 -0.91 -7.83 -5.51
C ALA A 14 -2.19 -6.98 -5.46
N LEU A 15 -2.09 -5.72 -5.05
CA LEU A 15 -3.23 -4.82 -4.94
C LEU A 15 -3.48 -4.10 -6.27
N ALA A 16 -4.73 -3.86 -6.64
CA ALA A 16 -5.06 -2.89 -7.65
C ALA A 16 -4.83 -1.48 -7.08
N ASP A 17 -4.24 -0.62 -7.89
CA ASP A 17 -4.09 0.80 -7.59
C ASP A 17 -4.56 1.60 -8.80
N PRO A 18 -5.88 1.74 -8.98
CA PRO A 18 -6.44 2.43 -10.14
C PRO A 18 -6.15 3.94 -10.13
N THR A 19 -5.82 4.49 -8.97
CA THR A 19 -5.54 5.92 -8.75
C THR A 19 -4.05 6.26 -8.81
N GLY A 20 -3.17 5.26 -8.83
CA GLY A 20 -1.72 5.44 -8.86
C GLY A 20 -1.14 6.07 -7.59
N LEU A 21 -1.65 5.70 -6.41
CA LEU A 21 -1.12 6.19 -5.13
C LEU A 21 0.29 5.65 -4.82
N PHE A 22 0.64 4.47 -5.29
CA PHE A 22 2.00 3.94 -5.13
C PHE A 22 2.97 4.78 -5.97
N ASN A 23 3.90 5.44 -5.31
CA ASN A 23 4.93 6.27 -5.91
C ASN A 23 6.36 5.77 -5.59
N SER A 24 6.48 4.74 -4.76
CA SER A 24 7.75 4.26 -4.23
C SER A 24 7.80 2.73 -4.17
N SER A 25 9.00 2.16 -4.27
CA SER A 25 9.22 0.71 -4.32
C SER A 25 8.42 0.00 -5.44
N LEU A 26 8.31 0.64 -6.61
CA LEU A 26 7.49 0.17 -7.75
C LEU A 26 8.07 -1.05 -8.48
N GLU A 27 9.39 -1.21 -8.49
CA GLU A 27 10.06 -2.38 -9.10
C GLU A 27 9.98 -3.65 -8.22
N GLY A 28 9.43 -3.53 -7.01
CA GLY A 28 9.31 -4.66 -6.08
C GLY A 28 8.20 -5.62 -6.48
N ASN A 29 8.54 -6.88 -6.79
CA ASN A 29 7.56 -7.94 -7.10
C ASN A 29 6.60 -8.32 -5.95
N THR A 30 6.86 -7.85 -4.72
CA THR A 30 6.08 -8.22 -3.54
C THR A 30 5.48 -7.01 -2.83
N ARG A 31 6.27 -5.95 -2.65
CA ARG A 31 5.93 -4.78 -1.84
C ARG A 31 5.89 -3.51 -2.67
N ARG A 32 4.97 -2.61 -2.34
CA ARG A 32 4.90 -1.25 -2.87
C ARG A 32 4.75 -0.26 -1.72
N ALA A 33 5.13 0.99 -1.93
CA ALA A 33 5.10 2.02 -0.92
C ALA A 33 4.54 3.34 -1.45
N ILE A 34 4.01 4.13 -0.52
CA ILE A 34 3.54 5.50 -0.72
C ILE A 34 4.40 6.37 0.17
N ASP A 35 5.22 7.21 -0.43
CA ASP A 35 5.94 8.28 0.25
C ASP A 35 5.03 9.52 0.22
N ILE A 36 4.56 9.96 1.39
CA ILE A 36 3.71 11.16 1.54
C ILE A 36 4.57 12.31 2.05
N HIS A 37 4.62 13.39 1.29
CA HIS A 37 5.34 14.61 1.67
C HIS A 37 4.47 15.59 2.48
N GLU A 38 5.11 16.43 3.28
CA GLU A 38 4.40 17.50 4.00
C GLU A 38 3.76 18.49 3.00
N GLY A 39 2.47 18.77 3.17
CA GLY A 39 1.70 19.64 2.26
C GLY A 39 1.15 18.93 1.01
N GLU A 40 1.44 17.64 0.82
CA GLU A 40 0.89 16.86 -0.28
C GLU A 40 -0.58 16.49 -0.02
N ALA A 41 -1.43 16.70 -1.01
CA ALA A 41 -2.82 16.28 -0.96
C ALA A 41 -2.93 14.83 -1.41
N ILE A 42 -3.26 13.92 -0.47
CA ILE A 42 -3.58 12.54 -0.79
C ILE A 42 -5.10 12.37 -0.94
N ASP A 43 -5.52 11.61 -1.95
CA ASP A 43 -6.92 11.23 -2.09
C ASP A 43 -7.30 10.24 -0.97
N ALA A 44 -8.05 10.73 0.00
CA ALA A 44 -8.48 9.94 1.16
C ALA A 44 -9.45 8.81 0.79
N ALA A 45 -10.25 8.96 -0.27
CA ALA A 45 -11.16 7.91 -0.73
C ALA A 45 -10.37 6.79 -1.41
N ALA A 46 -9.40 7.15 -2.24
CA ALA A 46 -8.48 6.22 -2.88
C ALA A 46 -7.64 5.45 -1.84
N LEU A 47 -7.07 6.17 -0.85
CA LEU A 47 -6.28 5.54 0.21
C LEU A 47 -7.12 4.56 1.04
N LYS A 48 -8.36 4.93 1.36
CA LYS A 48 -9.29 4.05 2.09
C LYS A 48 -9.65 2.81 1.29
N ALA A 49 -9.88 2.94 -0.03
CA ALA A 49 -10.13 1.81 -0.91
C ALA A 49 -8.94 0.86 -0.93
N LEU A 50 -7.72 1.40 -1.06
CA LEU A 50 -6.48 0.62 -1.06
C LEU A 50 -6.27 -0.15 0.25
N ILE A 51 -6.54 0.48 1.41
CA ILE A 51 -6.44 -0.21 2.72
C ILE A 51 -7.47 -1.33 2.84
N ARG A 52 -8.71 -1.11 2.36
CA ARG A 52 -9.75 -2.16 2.37
C ARG A 52 -9.38 -3.34 1.50
N GLU A 53 -8.85 -3.07 0.32
CA GLU A 53 -8.39 -4.12 -0.59
C GLU A 53 -7.20 -4.89 0.00
N ALA A 54 -6.25 -4.20 0.62
CA ALA A 54 -5.16 -4.83 1.36
C ALA A 54 -5.67 -5.78 2.46
N GLY A 55 -6.62 -5.32 3.27
CA GLY A 55 -7.26 -6.15 4.29
C GLY A 55 -7.99 -7.35 3.72
N ALA A 56 -8.72 -7.18 2.62
CA ALA A 56 -9.39 -8.28 1.93
C ALA A 56 -8.38 -9.29 1.36
N ALA A 57 -7.28 -8.83 0.75
CA ALA A 57 -6.22 -9.69 0.23
C ALA A 57 -5.48 -10.47 1.33
N ASP A 58 -5.36 -9.88 2.53
CA ASP A 58 -4.80 -10.56 3.69
C ASP A 58 -5.75 -11.64 4.25
N LEU A 59 -7.06 -11.35 4.30
CA LEU A 59 -8.09 -12.29 4.77
C LEU A 59 -8.37 -13.43 3.77
N ALA A 60 -8.30 -13.14 2.46
CA ALA A 60 -8.53 -14.13 1.41
C ALA A 60 -7.40 -15.17 1.33
N LYS A 61 -6.23 -14.87 1.89
CA LYS A 61 -5.14 -15.85 2.00
C LYS A 61 -5.37 -16.65 3.28
N PRO A 62 -5.46 -18.00 3.23
CA PRO A 62 -5.57 -18.78 4.45
C PRO A 62 -4.40 -18.41 5.35
N ALA A 63 -4.69 -18.12 6.62
CA ALA A 63 -3.68 -17.80 7.62
C ALA A 63 -2.62 -18.90 7.55
N ARG A 64 -1.45 -18.57 6.97
CA ARG A 64 -0.37 -19.53 6.81
C ARG A 64 0.01 -19.93 8.23
N GLY A 65 -0.31 -21.17 8.58
CA GLY A 65 -0.33 -21.66 9.96
C GLY A 65 0.89 -21.18 10.72
N ARG A 66 0.65 -20.57 11.87
CA ARG A 66 1.68 -20.42 12.91
C ARG A 66 2.11 -21.84 13.27
N LYS A 67 3.31 -22.23 12.85
CA LYS A 67 4.07 -23.31 13.45
C LYS A 67 5.02 -22.71 14.47
#